data_AF-A0AAE1DQ71-F1
#
_entry.id   AF-A0AAE1DQ71-F1
#
_cell.length_a   1.000
_cell.length_b   1.000
_cell.length_c   1.000
_cell.angle_alpha   90.00
_cell.angle_beta   90.00
_cell.angle_gamma   90.00
#
_symmetry.space_group_name_H-M   'P 1'
#
loop_
_entity.id
_entity.type
_entity.pdbx_description
1 polymer ?
#
loop_
_entity_poly.entity_id
_entity_poly.type
_entity_poly.pdbx_seq_one_letter_code
_entity_poly.pdbx_strand_id
1 'polypeptide(L)'
;MGCTISPILFVMAMEVILKAEEDSAGPANLGDGCYMSPLKAFMDDTTIICSNEYEIRRMLKRLHVLMAWCRIKFKPKKSCSLSVRKSKIDATTTFTVANQQIPMLLWPRLVYEICSTTVEAIEDKINKFTKRWLGVPRDLTDVAMYSRKAKLRLPLKSILEEYKCGRARLLSMLEDSEDPFVQPAIKTGRKWKVVEVVDEAKECLKIKEVIGQTQTDREGLGSSTAKWWSNAEEKEKRDIVINAIRFNEDSRRVQKAVQ
;
A
#
# COMPACT_ATOMS: atom_id res chain seq x y z
N MET A 1 1.65 -18.22 26.76
CA MET A 1 1.94 -17.92 28.17
C MET A 1 2.78 -16.65 28.23
N GLY A 2 2.15 -15.48 28.36
CA GLY A 2 2.86 -14.20 28.51
C GLY A 2 3.12 -13.94 29.99
N CYS A 3 4.33 -13.53 30.35
CA CYS A 3 4.62 -13.05 31.70
C CYS A 3 3.97 -11.66 31.87
N THR A 4 3.24 -11.43 32.97
CA THR A 4 2.60 -10.12 33.24
C THR A 4 3.61 -8.99 33.42
N ILE A 5 4.86 -9.33 33.76
CA ILE A 5 5.95 -8.39 33.99
C ILE A 5 6.63 -7.98 32.67
N SER A 6 6.58 -8.81 31.63
CA SER A 6 7.34 -8.55 30.40
C SER A 6 6.93 -7.26 29.66
N PRO A 7 5.64 -6.88 29.54
CA PRO A 7 5.27 -5.61 28.91
C PRO A 7 5.77 -4.41 29.72
N ILE A 8 5.78 -4.50 31.05
CA ILE A 8 6.21 -3.41 31.94
C ILE A 8 7.72 -3.19 31.80
N LEU A 9 8.53 -4.27 31.83
CA LEU A 9 9.97 -4.19 31.59
C LEU A 9 10.30 -3.64 30.21
N PHE A 10 9.53 -4.06 29.20
CA PHE A 10 9.71 -3.57 27.84
C PHE A 10 9.41 -2.08 27.72
N VAL A 11 8.30 -1.60 28.29
CA VAL A 11 7.95 -0.18 28.30
C VAL A 11 9.02 0.63 29.02
N MET A 12 9.52 0.18 30.18
CA MET A 12 10.60 0.88 30.89
C MET A 12 11.89 0.97 30.05
N ALA A 13 12.28 -0.12 29.38
CA ALA A 13 13.47 -0.12 28.53
C ALA A 13 13.31 0.80 27.31
N MET A 14 12.15 0.75 26.65
CA MET A 14 11.85 1.61 25.50
C MET A 14 11.81 3.09 25.91
N GLU A 15 11.16 3.42 27.03
CA GLU A 15 11.07 4.78 27.55
C GLU A 15 12.46 5.42 27.77
N VAL A 16 13.42 4.65 28.29
CA VAL A 16 14.82 5.12 28.47
C VAL A 16 15.48 5.43 27.13
N ILE A 17 15.29 4.57 26.12
CA ILE A 17 15.84 4.77 24.78
C ILE A 17 15.23 6.02 24.13
N LEU A 18 13.92 6.21 24.29
CA LEU A 18 13.17 7.32 23.72
C LEU A 18 13.57 8.65 24.37
N LYS A 19 13.67 8.71 25.71
CA LYS A 19 14.11 9.91 26.43
C LYS A 19 15.54 10.35 26.09
N ALA A 20 16.45 9.41 25.89
CA ALA A 20 17.83 9.71 25.46
C ALA A 20 17.90 10.39 24.07
N GLU A 21 16.81 10.32 23.32
CA GLU A 21 16.67 10.86 21.97
C GLU A 21 15.85 12.16 21.97
N GLU A 22 14.81 12.23 22.80
CA GLU A 22 13.92 13.40 22.98
C GLU A 22 14.68 14.68 23.38
N ASP A 23 15.69 14.57 24.25
CA ASP A 23 16.52 15.71 24.71
C ASP A 23 17.28 16.43 23.58
N SER A 24 17.30 15.85 22.38
CA SER A 24 18.09 16.32 21.26
C SER A 24 17.29 16.95 20.13
N ALA A 25 15.97 16.99 20.26
CA ALA A 25 15.06 17.54 19.26
C ALA A 25 14.14 18.60 19.88
N GLY A 26 13.89 19.68 19.15
CA GLY A 26 12.89 20.68 19.54
C GLY A 26 11.47 20.14 19.37
N PRO A 27 10.48 20.69 20.10
CA PRO A 27 9.08 20.32 19.91
C PRO A 27 8.65 20.59 18.47
N ALA A 28 7.94 19.64 17.87
CA ALA A 28 7.39 19.82 16.54
C ALA A 28 6.22 20.81 16.60
N ASN A 29 6.34 21.93 15.87
CA ASN A 29 5.26 22.90 15.73
C ASN A 29 4.29 22.41 14.65
N LEU A 30 3.05 22.12 15.03
CA LEU A 30 1.99 21.66 14.12
C LEU A 30 1.19 22.83 13.51
N GLY A 31 1.48 24.07 13.91
CA GLY A 31 0.67 25.26 13.60
C GLY A 31 -0.29 25.62 14.73
N ASP A 32 -0.86 26.84 14.69
CA ASP A 32 -1.88 27.34 15.63
C ASP A 32 -1.51 27.24 17.13
N GLY A 33 -0.22 27.33 17.46
CA GLY A 33 0.26 27.22 18.84
C GLY A 33 0.27 25.79 19.40
N CYS A 34 -0.02 24.78 18.57
CA CYS A 34 0.03 23.38 18.95
C CYS A 34 1.46 22.82 18.80
N TYR A 35 2.02 22.35 19.91
CA TYR A 35 3.31 21.68 19.94
C TYR A 35 3.12 20.20 20.28
N MET A 36 3.80 19.31 19.55
CA MET A 36 3.92 17.91 19.91
C MET A 36 5.34 17.57 20.29
N SER A 37 5.50 16.63 21.23
CA SER A 37 6.80 15.97 21.43
C SER A 37 7.25 15.36 20.09
N PRO A 38 8.52 15.53 19.71
CA PRO A 38 9.06 15.05 18.44
C PRO A 38 9.10 13.52 18.36
N LEU A 39 8.92 12.83 19.50
CA LEU A 39 8.98 11.40 19.60
C LEU A 39 7.75 10.88 20.36
N LYS A 40 7.03 9.94 19.75
CA LYS A 40 5.92 9.24 20.39
C LYS A 40 6.08 7.76 20.17
N ALA A 41 5.81 6.96 21.18
CA ALA A 41 5.82 5.52 21.03
C ALA A 41 4.62 4.88 21.73
N PHE A 42 4.18 3.77 21.17
CA PHE A 42 3.26 2.84 21.80
C PHE A 42 3.83 1.44 21.61
N MET A 43 4.29 0.82 22.69
CA MET A 43 5.02 -0.45 22.64
C MET A 43 6.22 -0.38 21.67
N ASP A 44 6.26 -1.23 20.65
CA ASP A 44 7.33 -1.28 19.64
C ASP A 44 7.13 -0.28 18.49
N ASP A 45 5.93 0.30 18.36
CA ASP A 45 5.64 1.30 17.34
C ASP A 45 6.11 2.68 17.81
N THR A 46 7.05 3.28 17.08
CA THR A 46 7.59 4.61 17.35
C THR A 46 7.35 5.54 16.17
N THR A 47 6.86 6.74 16.45
CA THR A 47 6.60 7.82 15.49
C THR A 47 7.52 9.00 15.80
N ILE A 48 8.24 9.48 14.78
CA ILE A 48 9.08 10.67 14.84
C ILE A 48 8.40 11.77 14.05
N ILE A 49 8.22 12.94 14.64
CA ILE A 49 7.60 14.12 14.03
C ILE A 49 8.60 15.27 14.18
N CYS A 50 9.06 15.83 13.05
CA CYS A 50 9.87 17.06 13.09
C CYS A 50 9.52 17.96 11.92
N SER A 51 9.80 19.25 12.09
CA SER A 51 9.56 20.27 11.07
C SER A 51 10.69 20.34 10.04
N ASN A 52 11.88 19.80 10.34
CA ASN A 52 13.06 19.87 9.48
C ASN A 52 13.57 18.47 9.06
N GLU A 53 13.94 18.32 7.79
CA GLU A 53 14.47 17.07 7.24
C GLU A 53 15.80 16.68 7.90
N TYR A 54 16.65 17.66 8.21
CA TYR A 54 17.94 17.42 8.86
C TYR A 54 17.78 16.80 10.25
N GLU A 55 16.81 17.28 11.03
CA GLU A 55 16.51 16.78 12.37
C GLU A 55 16.04 15.33 12.31
N ILE A 56 15.07 15.02 11.44
CA ILE A 56 14.60 13.64 11.24
C ILE A 56 15.76 12.70 10.88
N ARG A 57 16.65 13.10 9.97
CA ARG A 57 17.81 12.29 9.57
C ARG A 57 18.79 12.08 10.73
N ARG A 58 19.02 13.10 11.55
CA ARG A 58 19.89 13.02 12.73
C ARG A 58 19.27 12.12 13.81
N MET A 59 17.99 12.27 14.07
CA MET A 59 17.20 11.47 15.01
C MET A 59 17.19 10.00 14.61
N LEU A 60 16.81 9.69 13.36
CA LEU A 60 16.82 8.32 12.83
C LEU A 60 18.20 7.65 12.93
N LYS A 61 19.29 8.39 12.69
CA LYS A 61 20.66 7.86 12.84
C LYS A 61 20.99 7.54 14.29
N ARG A 62 20.66 8.45 15.22
CA ARG A 62 20.92 8.24 16.66
C ARG A 62 20.09 7.10 17.23
N LEU A 63 18.81 7.08 16.90
CA LEU A 63 17.88 6.07 17.35
C LEU A 63 18.29 4.69 16.81
N HIS A 64 18.80 4.61 15.57
CA HIS A 64 19.39 3.39 15.04
C HIS A 64 20.61 2.89 15.86
N VAL A 65 21.49 3.80 16.32
CA VAL A 65 22.65 3.46 17.16
C VAL A 65 22.20 2.97 18.54
N LEU A 66 21.27 3.68 19.19
CA LEU A 66 20.74 3.28 20.50
C LEU A 66 20.04 1.92 20.45
N MET A 67 19.20 1.70 19.45
CA MET A 67 18.55 0.40 19.24
C MET A 67 19.56 -0.72 18.97
N ALA A 68 20.63 -0.43 18.23
CA ALA A 68 21.70 -1.40 17.99
C ALA A 68 22.42 -1.78 19.30
N TRP A 69 22.66 -0.83 20.22
CA TRP A 69 23.20 -1.12 21.55
C TRP A 69 22.26 -2.02 22.37
N CYS A 70 20.96 -1.82 22.25
CA CYS A 70 19.93 -2.67 22.86
C CYS A 70 19.70 -4.00 22.14
N ARG A 71 20.48 -4.31 21.08
CA ARG A 71 20.32 -5.48 20.21
C ARG A 71 18.96 -5.56 19.50
N ILE A 72 18.27 -4.43 19.36
CA ILE A 72 17.00 -4.29 18.64
C ILE A 72 17.30 -3.89 17.19
N LYS A 73 16.59 -4.50 16.23
CA LYS A 73 16.77 -4.22 14.80
C LYS A 73 15.53 -3.54 14.22
N PHE A 74 15.74 -2.39 13.58
CA PHE A 74 14.72 -1.80 12.73
C PHE A 74 14.39 -2.70 11.55
N LYS A 75 13.12 -2.68 11.14
CA LYS A 75 12.65 -3.29 9.89
C LYS A 75 12.26 -2.17 8.93
N PRO A 76 13.18 -1.64 8.11
CA PRO A 76 12.91 -0.51 7.23
C PRO A 76 11.73 -0.76 6.28
N LYS A 77 11.53 -2.01 5.83
CA LYS A 77 10.38 -2.41 4.99
C LYS A 77 9.02 -2.31 5.69
N LYS A 78 8.98 -2.33 7.02
CA LYS A 78 7.76 -2.18 7.83
C LYS A 78 7.57 -0.76 8.34
N SER A 79 8.65 -0.02 8.51
CA SER A 79 8.61 1.41 8.78
C SER A 79 8.06 2.16 7.57
N CYS A 80 7.37 3.28 7.78
CA CYS A 80 6.90 4.13 6.69
C CYS A 80 7.26 5.59 6.98
N SER A 81 7.46 6.39 5.93
CA SER A 81 7.79 7.82 6.04
C SER A 81 6.81 8.72 5.30
N LEU A 82 6.64 9.94 5.78
CA LEU A 82 5.80 10.98 5.16
C LEU A 82 6.51 12.32 5.30
N SER A 83 6.65 13.04 4.18
CA SER A 83 7.16 14.40 4.15
C SER A 83 6.10 15.33 3.58
N VAL A 84 5.85 16.46 4.24
CA VAL A 84 4.87 17.47 3.81
C VAL A 84 5.58 18.82 3.73
N ARG A 85 5.55 19.46 2.54
CA ARG A 85 6.06 20.81 2.30
C ARG A 85 4.95 21.68 1.72
N LYS A 86 4.68 22.85 2.33
CA LYS A 86 3.64 23.80 1.89
C LYS A 86 2.28 23.13 1.62
N SER A 87 1.84 22.30 2.59
CA SER A 87 0.58 21.53 2.52
C SER A 87 0.48 20.52 1.36
N LYS A 88 1.60 20.19 0.71
CA LYS A 88 1.71 19.14 -0.31
C LYS A 88 2.69 18.08 0.14
N ILE A 89 2.41 16.83 -0.19
CA ILE A 89 3.30 15.71 0.13
C ILE A 89 4.50 15.79 -0.81
N ASP A 90 5.68 15.80 -0.20
CA ASP A 90 6.94 15.88 -0.92
C ASP A 90 7.48 14.46 -1.17
N ALA A 91 7.29 13.98 -2.40
CA ALA A 91 7.76 12.66 -2.84
C ALA A 91 9.28 12.59 -3.09
N THR A 92 9.99 13.73 -3.04
CA THR A 92 11.44 13.78 -3.31
C THR A 92 12.26 13.47 -2.06
N THR A 93 11.72 13.80 -0.88
CA THR A 93 12.38 13.56 0.39
C THR A 93 12.28 12.08 0.76
N THR A 94 13.41 11.38 0.78
CA THR A 94 13.48 9.96 1.15
C THR A 94 14.39 9.74 2.35
N PHE A 95 13.98 8.84 3.26
CA PHE A 95 14.71 8.53 4.48
C PHE A 95 15.32 7.12 4.41
N THR A 96 16.50 6.97 4.99
CA THR A 96 17.23 5.70 5.03
C THR A 96 17.60 5.33 6.46
N VAL A 97 17.46 4.05 6.80
CA VAL A 97 17.88 3.45 8.08
C VAL A 97 18.60 2.15 7.77
N ALA A 98 19.77 1.91 8.40
CA ALA A 98 20.59 0.72 8.16
C ALA A 98 20.90 0.47 6.67
N ASN A 99 21.20 1.54 5.92
CA ASN A 99 21.43 1.50 4.46
C ASN A 99 20.25 0.99 3.61
N GLN A 100 19.05 0.91 4.18
CA GLN A 100 17.82 0.59 3.45
C GLN A 100 16.90 1.81 3.42
N GLN A 101 16.25 2.02 2.28
CA GLN A 101 15.25 3.07 2.13
C GLN A 101 13.95 2.69 2.84
N ILE A 102 13.42 3.60 3.65
CA ILE A 102 12.09 3.46 4.25
C ILE A 102 11.05 3.76 3.16
N PRO A 103 10.08 2.87 2.91
CA PRO A 103 9.02 3.15 1.96
C PRO A 103 8.23 4.39 2.40
N MET A 104 7.81 5.20 1.43
CA MET A 104 6.84 6.25 1.73
C MET A 104 5.51 5.61 2.09
N LEU A 105 4.78 6.22 3.02
CA LEU A 105 3.39 5.88 3.26
C LEU A 105 2.66 5.88 1.90
N LEU A 106 2.04 4.76 1.56
CA LEU A 106 1.21 4.65 0.35
C LEU A 106 -0.07 5.48 0.52
N TRP A 107 -0.47 5.77 1.76
CA TRP A 107 -1.63 6.57 2.14
C TRP A 107 -1.74 7.91 1.39
N PRO A 108 -0.70 8.75 1.24
CA PRO A 108 -0.63 9.83 0.25
C PRO A 108 -1.27 9.56 -1.12
N ARG A 109 -0.95 8.41 -1.74
CA ARG A 109 -1.47 8.00 -3.05
C ARG A 109 -2.94 7.56 -2.99
N LEU A 110 -3.38 7.13 -1.81
CA LEU A 110 -4.77 6.76 -1.50
C LEU A 110 -5.62 7.97 -1.07
N VAL A 111 -5.01 9.02 -0.51
CA VAL A 111 -5.67 10.23 0.02
C VAL A 111 -5.87 11.28 -1.06
N TYR A 112 -4.91 11.47 -1.98
CA TYR A 112 -5.11 12.43 -3.05
C TYR A 112 -6.22 11.95 -3.98
N GLU A 113 -7.21 12.80 -4.24
CA GLU A 113 -8.23 12.62 -5.27
C GLU A 113 -7.60 12.72 -6.67
N ILE A 114 -6.78 11.74 -7.05
CA ILE A 114 -6.21 11.65 -8.39
C ILE A 114 -7.28 11.08 -9.33
N CYS A 115 -7.64 11.80 -10.39
CA CYS A 115 -8.51 11.27 -11.43
C CYS A 115 -7.84 10.10 -12.18
N SER A 116 -8.61 9.08 -12.58
CA SER A 116 -8.09 7.94 -13.36
C SER A 116 -7.41 8.38 -14.67
N THR A 117 -7.91 9.45 -15.29
CA THR A 117 -7.34 10.06 -16.50
C THR A 117 -5.91 10.57 -16.31
N THR A 118 -5.58 11.10 -15.13
CA THR A 118 -4.22 11.55 -14.83
C THR A 118 -3.27 10.35 -14.72
N VAL A 119 -3.74 9.25 -14.14
CA VAL A 119 -2.96 8.02 -14.01
C VAL A 119 -2.73 7.37 -15.37
N GLU A 120 -3.73 7.35 -16.24
CA GLU A 120 -3.60 6.91 -17.64
C GLU A 120 -2.55 7.73 -18.40
N ALA A 121 -2.59 9.06 -18.30
CA ALA A 121 -1.61 9.92 -18.97
C ALA A 121 -0.16 9.69 -18.48
N ILE A 122 0.01 9.31 -17.22
CA ILE A 122 1.32 8.93 -16.66
C ILE A 122 1.76 7.57 -17.22
N GLU A 123 0.87 6.59 -17.23
CA GLU A 123 1.13 5.25 -17.80
C GLU A 123 1.50 5.36 -19.28
N ASP A 124 0.80 6.16 -20.07
CA ASP A 124 1.09 6.40 -21.49
C ASP A 124 2.51 6.95 -21.71
N LYS A 125 2.94 7.89 -20.88
CA LYS A 125 4.30 8.44 -20.94
C LYS A 125 5.32 7.36 -20.62
N ILE A 126 5.10 6.61 -19.54
CA ILE A 126 5.98 5.52 -19.12
C ILE A 126 6.06 4.44 -20.20
N ASN A 127 4.94 4.09 -20.83
CA ASN A 127 4.90 3.10 -21.90
C ASN A 127 5.68 3.56 -23.12
N LYS A 128 5.58 4.83 -23.52
CA LYS A 128 6.40 5.37 -24.61
C LYS A 128 7.91 5.22 -24.34
N PHE A 129 8.36 5.56 -23.13
CA PHE A 129 9.76 5.41 -22.76
C PHE A 129 10.18 3.95 -22.62
N THR A 130 9.35 3.12 -22.01
CA THR A 130 9.62 1.69 -21.81
C THR A 130 9.70 0.95 -23.15
N LYS A 131 8.79 1.25 -24.10
CA LYS A 131 8.83 0.69 -25.45
C LYS A 131 10.10 1.09 -26.19
N ARG A 132 10.47 2.37 -26.11
CA ARG A 132 11.72 2.87 -26.71
C ARG A 132 12.96 2.21 -26.09
N TRP A 133 12.95 2.01 -24.76
CA TRP A 133 14.06 1.37 -24.04
C TRP A 133 14.19 -0.12 -24.37
N LEU A 134 13.07 -0.83 -24.50
CA LEU A 134 13.04 -2.25 -24.89
C LEU A 134 13.28 -2.49 -26.40
N GLY A 135 13.34 -1.43 -27.21
CA GLY A 135 13.49 -1.55 -28.66
C GLY A 135 12.26 -2.14 -29.36
N VAL A 136 11.09 -2.15 -28.71
CA VAL A 136 9.85 -2.68 -29.28
C VAL A 136 9.10 -1.62 -30.10
N PRO A 137 8.28 -2.03 -31.09
CA PRO A 137 7.46 -1.09 -31.86
C PRO A 137 6.57 -0.23 -30.96
N ARG A 138 6.35 1.03 -31.36
CA ARG A 138 5.48 1.96 -30.61
C ARG A 138 4.04 1.45 -30.54
N ASP A 139 3.63 0.71 -31.56
CA ASP A 139 2.30 0.12 -31.75
C ASP A 139 2.09 -1.16 -30.93
N LEU A 140 3.10 -1.63 -30.20
CA LEU A 140 2.94 -2.76 -29.28
C LEU A 140 1.83 -2.43 -28.27
N THR A 141 0.81 -3.27 -28.18
CA THR A 141 -0.33 -3.01 -27.28
C THR A 141 0.08 -3.15 -25.81
N ASP A 142 -0.61 -2.43 -24.93
CA ASP A 142 -0.39 -2.52 -23.48
C ASP A 142 -0.69 -3.93 -22.94
N VAL A 143 -1.48 -4.72 -23.67
CA VAL A 143 -1.71 -6.15 -23.39
C VAL A 143 -0.40 -6.93 -23.44
N ALA A 144 0.44 -6.72 -24.45
CA ALA A 144 1.73 -7.39 -24.51
C ALA A 144 2.70 -6.92 -23.41
N MET A 145 2.49 -5.71 -22.86
CA MET A 145 3.33 -5.19 -21.78
C MET A 145 2.93 -5.67 -20.39
N TYR A 146 1.64 -5.81 -20.11
CA TYR A 146 1.13 -6.05 -18.76
C TYR A 146 0.32 -7.34 -18.57
N SER A 147 -0.02 -8.04 -19.65
CA SER A 147 -0.87 -9.24 -19.55
C SER A 147 -0.17 -10.36 -18.79
N ARG A 148 -0.89 -10.95 -17.84
CA ARG A 148 -0.47 -12.19 -17.16
C ARG A 148 -0.81 -13.44 -17.97
N LYS A 149 -1.76 -13.34 -18.90
CA LYS A 149 -2.27 -14.47 -19.70
C LYS A 149 -1.57 -14.60 -21.05
N ALA A 150 -0.87 -13.56 -21.51
CA ALA A 150 -0.13 -13.60 -22.76
C ALA A 150 1.01 -14.64 -22.72
N LYS A 151 1.38 -15.17 -23.89
CA LYS A 151 2.52 -16.09 -24.05
C LYS A 151 3.84 -15.39 -23.70
N LEU A 152 3.98 -14.12 -24.07
CA LEU A 152 5.08 -13.26 -23.67
C LEU A 152 4.66 -12.51 -22.41
N ARG A 153 5.32 -12.80 -21.29
CA ARG A 153 5.07 -12.15 -20.00
C ARG A 153 6.27 -11.28 -19.65
N LEU A 154 6.08 -9.97 -19.68
CA LEU A 154 7.05 -9.05 -19.11
C LEU A 154 6.79 -8.93 -17.60
N PRO A 155 7.83 -8.84 -16.75
CA PRO A 155 7.69 -8.64 -15.32
C PRO A 155 7.34 -7.16 -14.99
N LEU A 156 6.39 -6.59 -15.74
CA LEU A 156 5.92 -5.22 -15.59
C LEU A 156 4.51 -5.23 -15.03
N LYS A 157 4.19 -4.18 -14.26
CA LYS A 157 2.87 -3.97 -13.69
C LYS A 157 2.30 -2.64 -14.18
N SER A 158 1.03 -2.65 -14.55
CA SER A 158 0.30 -1.42 -14.88
C SER A 158 0.09 -0.58 -13.62
N ILE A 159 0.44 0.69 -13.74
CA ILE A 159 0.27 1.72 -12.69
C ILE A 159 -1.22 2.01 -12.50
N LEU A 160 -1.97 2.03 -13.60
CA LEU A 160 -3.42 2.19 -13.61
C LEU A 160 -4.09 1.04 -12.88
N GLU A 161 -3.62 -0.19 -13.07
CA GLU A 161 -4.13 -1.35 -12.33
C GLU A 161 -3.88 -1.24 -10.84
N GLU A 162 -2.64 -0.98 -10.45
CA GLU A 162 -2.30 -0.85 -9.03
C GLU A 162 -3.02 0.35 -8.39
N TYR A 163 -3.28 1.41 -9.16
CA TYR A 163 -4.14 2.51 -8.73
C TYR A 163 -5.59 2.05 -8.47
N LYS A 164 -6.22 1.35 -9.43
CA LYS A 164 -7.58 0.82 -9.28
C LYS A 164 -7.69 -0.16 -8.10
N CYS A 165 -6.75 -1.08 -7.99
CA CYS A 165 -6.66 -2.01 -6.86
C CYS A 165 -6.45 -1.29 -5.54
N GLY A 166 -5.62 -0.24 -5.50
CA GLY A 166 -5.40 0.58 -4.32
C GLY A 166 -6.68 1.28 -3.85
N ARG A 167 -7.45 1.84 -4.79
CA ARG A 167 -8.75 2.48 -4.50
C ARG A 167 -9.79 1.48 -4.01
N ALA A 168 -9.91 0.34 -4.68
CA ALA A 168 -10.80 -0.74 -4.24
C ALA A 168 -10.42 -1.25 -2.84
N ARG A 169 -9.12 -1.38 -2.57
CA ARG A 169 -8.63 -1.82 -1.26
C ARG A 169 -8.97 -0.81 -0.17
N LEU A 170 -8.81 0.49 -0.45
CA LEU A 170 -9.21 1.53 0.48
C LEU A 170 -10.72 1.50 0.72
N LEU A 171 -11.54 1.28 -0.32
CA LEU A 171 -12.99 1.19 -0.15
C LEU A 171 -13.35 0.05 0.79
N SER A 172 -12.83 -1.15 0.53
CA SER A 172 -13.09 -2.29 1.41
C SER A 172 -12.58 -2.06 2.83
N MET A 173 -11.43 -1.40 3.00
CA MET A 173 -10.94 -1.03 4.35
C MET A 173 -11.87 -0.07 5.09
N LEU A 174 -12.49 0.89 4.37
CA LEU A 174 -13.45 1.81 4.98
C LEU A 174 -14.80 1.13 5.25
N GLU A 175 -15.23 0.20 4.39
CA GLU A 175 -16.44 -0.60 4.59
C GLU A 175 -16.34 -1.52 5.81
N ASP A 176 -15.17 -2.10 6.05
CA ASP A 176 -14.87 -2.98 7.18
C ASP A 176 -14.67 -2.22 8.51
N SER A 177 -14.62 -0.88 8.50
CA SER A 177 -14.34 -0.07 9.68
C SER A 177 -15.53 0.00 10.64
N GLU A 178 -15.32 -0.33 11.92
CA GLU A 178 -16.34 -0.22 12.97
C GLU A 178 -16.55 1.23 13.48
N ASP A 179 -15.67 2.16 13.10
CA ASP A 179 -15.73 3.56 13.55
C ASP A 179 -16.94 4.31 12.94
N PRO A 180 -17.85 4.85 13.77
CA PRO A 180 -19.05 5.56 13.30
C PRO A 180 -18.77 6.86 12.53
N PHE A 181 -17.57 7.44 12.64
CA PHE A 181 -17.19 8.66 11.93
C PHE A 181 -16.57 8.38 10.55
N VAL A 182 -16.24 7.13 10.24
CA VAL A 182 -15.64 6.75 8.97
C VAL A 182 -16.74 6.45 7.95
N GLN A 183 -16.94 7.36 6.99
CA GLN A 183 -17.82 7.09 5.86
C GLN A 183 -17.03 6.47 4.70
N PRO A 184 -17.48 5.35 4.11
CA PRO A 184 -16.83 4.69 2.98
C PRO A 184 -17.08 5.42 1.65
N ALA A 185 -16.85 6.73 1.61
CA ALA A 185 -17.06 7.56 0.43
C ALA A 185 -15.72 7.94 -0.23
N ILE A 186 -15.40 7.27 -1.35
CA ILE A 186 -14.23 7.61 -2.17
C ILE A 186 -14.66 8.31 -3.45
N LYS A 187 -14.10 9.48 -3.71
CA LYS A 187 -14.28 10.17 -5.00
C LYS A 187 -13.31 9.60 -6.04
N THR A 188 -13.83 8.98 -7.10
CA THR A 188 -12.99 8.45 -8.20
C THR A 188 -13.24 9.05 -9.58
N GLY A 189 -13.76 10.28 -9.60
CA GLY A 189 -14.07 10.99 -10.85
C GLY A 189 -15.24 10.37 -11.61
N ARG A 190 -15.50 10.84 -12.84
CA ARG A 190 -16.67 10.41 -13.65
C ARG A 190 -16.44 9.14 -14.46
N LYS A 191 -15.21 8.93 -14.95
CA LYS A 191 -14.86 7.85 -15.89
C LYS A 191 -14.89 6.46 -15.25
N TRP A 192 -14.61 6.37 -13.95
CA TRP A 192 -14.44 5.09 -13.27
C TRP A 192 -14.91 5.21 -11.82
N LYS A 193 -15.80 4.32 -11.41
CA LYS A 193 -16.37 4.31 -10.07
C LYS A 193 -15.93 3.05 -9.33
N VAL A 194 -15.33 3.23 -8.16
CA VAL A 194 -14.80 2.11 -7.35
C VAL A 194 -15.91 1.23 -6.83
N VAL A 195 -17.00 1.85 -6.33
CA VAL A 195 -18.12 1.15 -5.70
C VAL A 195 -18.69 0.11 -6.67
N GLU A 196 -19.04 0.54 -7.88
CA GLU A 196 -19.56 -0.34 -8.94
C GLU A 196 -18.62 -1.51 -9.25
N VAL A 197 -17.29 -1.28 -9.29
CA VAL A 197 -16.31 -2.32 -9.60
C VAL A 197 -16.11 -3.31 -8.44
N VAL A 198 -16.18 -2.82 -7.20
CA VAL A 198 -16.09 -3.68 -6.02
C VAL A 198 -17.35 -4.54 -5.90
N ASP A 199 -18.53 -3.97 -6.17
CA ASP A 199 -19.78 -4.71 -6.16
C ASP A 199 -19.83 -5.76 -7.27
N GLU A 200 -19.47 -5.41 -8.50
CA GLU A 200 -19.34 -6.36 -9.62
C GLU A 200 -18.37 -7.51 -9.27
N ALA A 201 -17.25 -7.20 -8.60
CA ALA A 201 -16.30 -8.22 -8.16
C ALA A 201 -16.87 -9.13 -7.05
N LYS A 202 -17.58 -8.56 -6.06
CA LYS A 202 -18.26 -9.32 -5.00
C LYS A 202 -19.33 -10.25 -5.60
N GLU A 203 -20.11 -9.78 -6.57
CA GLU A 203 -21.10 -10.59 -7.29
C GLU A 203 -20.46 -11.71 -8.09
N CYS A 204 -19.40 -11.43 -8.85
CA CYS A 204 -18.66 -12.45 -9.58
C CYS A 204 -18.12 -13.55 -8.65
N LEU A 205 -17.66 -13.18 -7.44
CA LEU A 205 -17.19 -14.15 -6.44
C LEU A 205 -18.34 -15.02 -5.90
N LYS A 206 -19.51 -14.44 -5.63
CA LYS A 206 -20.72 -15.20 -5.24
C LYS A 206 -21.12 -16.19 -6.33
N ILE A 207 -21.15 -15.74 -7.59
CA ILE A 207 -21.46 -16.61 -8.74
C ILE A 207 -20.44 -17.74 -8.84
N LYS A 208 -19.14 -17.43 -8.69
CA LYS A 208 -18.07 -18.43 -8.72
C LYS A 208 -18.22 -19.47 -7.60
N GLU A 209 -18.70 -19.06 -6.43
CA GLU A 209 -18.99 -19.96 -5.32
C GLU A 209 -20.19 -20.88 -5.61
N VAL A 210 -21.24 -20.35 -6.24
CA VAL A 210 -22.42 -21.15 -6.66
C VAL A 210 -22.07 -22.16 -7.75
N ILE A 211 -21.26 -21.76 -8.74
CA ILE A 211 -20.77 -22.66 -9.79
C ILE A 211 -19.89 -23.76 -9.19
N GLY A 212 -19.25 -23.48 -8.05
CA GLY A 212 -18.31 -24.37 -7.41
C GLY A 212 -17.01 -24.47 -8.20
N GLN A 213 -16.21 -25.47 -7.83
CA GLN A 213 -14.87 -25.61 -8.39
C GLN A 213 -14.93 -26.23 -9.79
N THR A 214 -14.52 -25.45 -10.79
CA THR A 214 -14.43 -25.91 -12.17
C THR A 214 -13.06 -26.53 -12.44
N GLN A 215 -13.04 -27.54 -13.30
CA GLN A 215 -11.80 -28.16 -13.74
C GLN A 215 -11.07 -27.21 -14.70
N THR A 216 -9.91 -26.70 -14.28
CA THR A 216 -9.09 -25.80 -15.12
C THR A 216 -8.08 -26.54 -15.98
N ASP A 217 -7.64 -27.73 -15.55
CA ASP A 217 -6.60 -28.53 -16.19
C ASP A 217 -6.89 -30.03 -16.15
N ARG A 218 -5.99 -30.85 -16.69
CA ARG A 218 -6.08 -32.32 -16.68
C ARG A 218 -5.86 -32.95 -15.30
N GLU A 219 -5.79 -32.15 -14.24
CA GLU A 219 -5.52 -32.57 -12.86
C GLU A 219 -6.71 -33.26 -12.16
N GLY A 220 -7.91 -33.21 -12.77
CA GLY A 220 -9.11 -33.84 -12.24
C GLY A 220 -9.86 -33.01 -11.19
N LEU A 221 -11.13 -33.36 -10.95
CA LEU A 221 -11.98 -32.71 -9.94
C LEU A 221 -11.46 -33.04 -8.53
N GLY A 222 -11.33 -32.02 -7.67
CA GLY A 222 -10.90 -32.18 -6.28
C GLY A 222 -9.39 -32.10 -6.02
N SER A 223 -8.57 -31.89 -7.05
CA SER A 223 -7.10 -31.77 -6.89
C SER A 223 -6.66 -30.52 -6.12
N SER A 224 -7.45 -29.44 -6.16
CA SER A 224 -7.17 -28.19 -5.43
C SER A 224 -8.23 -27.92 -4.38
N THR A 225 -7.81 -27.40 -3.22
CA THR A 225 -8.72 -26.89 -2.18
C THR A 225 -8.99 -25.40 -2.43
N ALA A 226 -10.20 -25.04 -2.86
CA ALA A 226 -10.59 -23.64 -2.94
C ALA A 226 -11.10 -23.13 -1.58
N LYS A 227 -10.52 -22.02 -1.10
CA LYS A 227 -11.14 -21.20 -0.06
C LYS A 227 -12.14 -20.24 -0.72
N TRP A 228 -13.39 -20.32 -0.31
CA TRP A 228 -14.47 -19.47 -0.80
C TRP A 228 -14.50 -18.11 -0.09
N TRP A 229 -15.06 -17.10 -0.76
CA TRP A 229 -15.09 -15.74 -0.23
C TRP A 229 -15.94 -15.63 1.03
N SER A 230 -17.06 -16.36 1.10
CA SER A 230 -17.92 -16.46 2.29
C SER A 230 -17.15 -16.90 3.55
N ASN A 231 -16.31 -17.93 3.39
CA ASN A 231 -15.61 -18.64 4.47
C ASN A 231 -14.22 -18.08 4.80
N ALA A 232 -13.78 -17.01 4.12
CA ALA A 232 -12.47 -16.41 4.34
C ALA A 232 -12.46 -15.42 5.52
N GLU A 233 -11.29 -15.23 6.14
CA GLU A 233 -11.05 -14.18 7.15
C GLU A 233 -11.13 -12.78 6.52
N GLU A 234 -11.35 -11.72 7.30
CA GLU A 234 -11.57 -10.35 6.81
C GLU A 234 -10.45 -9.82 5.89
N LYS A 235 -9.18 -10.02 6.28
CA LYS A 235 -8.04 -9.65 5.42
C LYS A 235 -7.99 -10.49 4.14
N GLU A 236 -8.24 -11.79 4.25
CA GLU A 236 -8.26 -12.71 3.11
C GLU A 236 -9.41 -12.37 2.15
N LYS A 237 -10.60 -12.02 2.67
CA LYS A 237 -11.77 -11.55 1.90
C LYS A 237 -11.41 -10.37 1.02
N ARG A 238 -10.72 -9.38 1.57
CA ARG A 238 -10.23 -8.22 0.80
C ARG A 238 -9.26 -8.65 -0.30
N ASP A 239 -8.28 -9.48 0.01
CA ASP A 239 -7.30 -9.91 -0.99
C ASP A 239 -7.94 -10.75 -2.12
N ILE A 240 -8.96 -11.57 -1.81
CA ILE A 240 -9.77 -12.29 -2.82
C ILE A 240 -10.49 -11.31 -3.75
N VAL A 241 -11.15 -10.29 -3.20
CA VAL A 241 -11.84 -9.23 -4.00
C VAL A 241 -10.85 -8.48 -4.88
N ILE A 242 -9.71 -8.06 -4.34
CA ILE A 242 -8.68 -7.36 -5.13
C ILE A 242 -8.13 -8.24 -6.25
N ASN A 243 -7.93 -9.53 -6.00
CA ASN A 243 -7.47 -10.46 -7.02
C ASN A 243 -8.54 -10.70 -8.10
N ALA A 244 -9.82 -10.72 -7.75
CA ALA A 244 -10.91 -10.78 -8.72
C ALA A 244 -10.93 -9.53 -9.63
N ILE A 245 -10.77 -8.33 -9.04
CA ILE A 245 -10.68 -7.08 -9.81
C ILE A 245 -9.49 -7.11 -10.78
N ARG A 246 -8.33 -7.59 -10.34
CA ARG A 246 -7.14 -7.78 -11.20
C ARG A 246 -7.43 -8.71 -12.37
N PHE A 247 -8.10 -9.83 -12.11
CA PHE A 247 -8.46 -10.80 -13.15
C PHE A 247 -9.46 -10.22 -14.16
N ASN A 248 -10.42 -9.43 -13.70
CA ASN A 248 -11.40 -8.75 -14.56
C ASN A 248 -10.72 -7.69 -15.43
N GLU A 249 -9.81 -6.89 -14.88
CA GLU A 249 -9.03 -5.91 -15.64
C GLU A 249 -8.15 -6.58 -16.72
N ASP A 250 -7.46 -7.67 -16.38
CA ASP A 250 -6.69 -8.45 -17.36
C ASP A 250 -7.58 -9.02 -18.48
N SER A 251 -8.78 -9.48 -18.13
CA SER A 251 -9.72 -10.03 -19.12
C SER A 251 -10.27 -8.93 -20.04
N ARG A 252 -10.60 -7.75 -19.50
CA ARG A 252 -11.00 -6.56 -20.28
C ARG A 252 -9.89 -6.09 -21.22
N ARG A 253 -8.63 -6.15 -20.78
CA ARG A 253 -7.47 -5.83 -21.63
C ARG A 253 -7.35 -6.77 -22.82
N VAL A 254 -7.45 -8.08 -22.58
CA VAL A 254 -7.37 -9.07 -23.67
C VAL A 254 -8.52 -8.88 -24.67
N GLN A 255 -9.74 -8.62 -24.20
CA GLN A 255 -10.88 -8.34 -25.08
C GLN A 255 -10.64 -7.13 -25.99
N LYS A 256 -10.08 -6.04 -25.46
CA LYS A 256 -9.75 -4.83 -26.24
C LYS A 256 -8.69 -5.04 -27.30
N ALA A 257 -7.82 -6.03 -27.17
CA ALA A 257 -6.77 -6.31 -28.16
C ALA A 257 -7.22 -7.28 -29.26
N VAL A 258 -8.36 -7.94 -29.09
CA VAL A 258 -8.95 -8.84 -30.10
C VAL A 258 -9.98 -8.11 -30.97
N GLN A 259 -10.54 -7.00 -30.48
CA GLN A 259 -11.37 -6.06 -31.25
C GLN A 259 -10.51 -5.12 -32.08
#